data_AF-A0A1H8SDV5-F1
#
_entry.id   AF-A0A1H8SDV5-F1
#
_cell.length_a   1.000
_cell.length_b   1.000
_cell.length_c   1.000
_cell.angle_alpha   90.00
_cell.angle_beta   90.00
_cell.angle_gamma   90.00
#
_symmetry.space_group_name_H-M   'P 1'
#
loop_
_entity.id
_entity.type
_entity.pdbx_description
1 polymer ?
#
loop_
_entity_poly.entity_id
_entity_poly.type
_entity_poly.pdbx_seq_one_letter_code
_entity_poly.pdbx_strand_id
1 'polypeptide(L)'
;MDCSRIAARPRPCERSGPSTGFYRRRPSDSVCHGVPSLLIEFFSRDETTVTVSTDGESVVVQLDDRTCELSRSDAAELQSALGSALTEKREFFRTAGEYREDGSYVVSRRSADSTGNAKVFESFETLQRLYSRLPDEFDADDVGRTGITGSRRHMLIRHFCEHPAFDCEIERRNPLRAKKTSTTTLVEATAD
;
A
#
# COMPACT_ATOMS: atom_id res chain seq x y z
N MET A 1 9.83 55.03 23.25
CA MET A 1 8.70 55.68 22.56
C MET A 1 7.69 54.60 22.23
N ASP A 2 6.49 54.84 22.72
CA ASP A 2 5.30 53.99 22.74
C ASP A 2 4.62 53.93 21.36
N CYS A 3 3.88 52.83 21.11
CA CYS A 3 2.68 52.71 20.26
C CYS A 3 2.40 51.20 20.05
N SER A 4 1.78 50.49 21.00
CA SER A 4 0.34 50.40 21.27
C SER A 4 -0.50 49.60 20.24
N ARG A 5 -1.03 48.45 20.72
CA ARG A 5 -2.39 47.87 20.54
C ARG A 5 -2.75 47.33 19.13
N ILE A 6 -3.41 46.17 18.98
CA ILE A 6 -4.86 45.97 19.20
C ILE A 6 -5.17 44.47 19.36
N ALA A 7 -6.07 44.15 20.29
CA ALA A 7 -6.71 42.85 20.49
C ALA A 7 -8.07 42.80 19.76
N ALA A 8 -8.48 41.62 19.24
CA ALA A 8 -9.89 41.24 19.05
C ALA A 8 -10.05 39.72 18.75
N ARG A 9 -10.77 39.00 19.63
CA ARG A 9 -11.71 37.90 19.31
C ARG A 9 -13.14 38.48 19.54
N PRO A 10 -14.32 37.84 19.24
CA PRO A 10 -14.59 36.44 18.84
C PRO A 10 -15.84 36.15 17.90
N ARG A 11 -16.06 34.84 17.56
CA ARG A 11 -17.31 34.04 17.27
C ARG A 11 -18.24 34.42 16.07
N PRO A 12 -19.35 33.68 15.81
CA PRO A 12 -19.53 32.26 15.38
C PRO A 12 -20.45 32.15 14.12
N CYS A 13 -20.65 30.95 13.53
CA CYS A 13 -21.84 30.68 12.69
C CYS A 13 -22.26 29.20 12.71
N GLU A 14 -23.45 28.94 13.28
CA GLU A 14 -24.32 27.78 13.04
C GLU A 14 -25.35 28.10 11.94
N ARG A 15 -25.83 27.08 11.20
CA ARG A 15 -27.19 26.95 10.60
C ARG A 15 -27.33 25.55 9.97
N SER A 16 -28.14 24.62 10.50
CA SER A 16 -29.60 24.38 10.28
C SER A 16 -29.97 23.81 8.90
N GLY A 17 -30.56 22.59 8.86
CA GLY A 17 -31.24 21.95 7.70
C GLY A 17 -32.64 22.54 7.41
N PRO A 18 -33.68 21.83 6.88
CA PRO A 18 -33.82 20.43 6.40
C PRO A 18 -34.49 20.30 4.99
N SER A 19 -34.70 19.09 4.44
CA SER A 19 -36.02 18.65 3.91
C SER A 19 -36.03 17.27 3.22
N THR A 20 -37.19 16.65 3.43
CA THR A 20 -37.73 15.32 3.15
C THR A 20 -37.92 15.01 1.66
N GLY A 21 -37.69 13.76 1.27
CA GLY A 21 -38.14 13.19 -0.02
C GLY A 21 -38.52 11.72 0.15
N PHE A 22 -39.83 11.45 0.14
CA PHE A 22 -40.46 10.13 0.17
C PHE A 22 -40.18 9.32 -1.11
N TYR A 23 -39.81 8.05 -0.98
CA TYR A 23 -40.24 7.01 -1.92
C TYR A 23 -40.57 5.72 -1.16
N ARG A 24 -41.84 5.29 -1.25
CA ARG A 24 -42.27 3.93 -0.93
C ARG A 24 -41.95 3.03 -2.12
N ARG A 25 -41.31 1.88 -1.89
CA ARG A 25 -41.66 0.61 -2.53
C ARG A 25 -41.30 -0.56 -1.61
N ARG A 26 -42.09 -1.61 -1.77
CA ARG A 26 -42.33 -2.76 -0.89
C ARG A 26 -41.37 -3.94 -1.20
N PRO A 27 -41.40 -5.02 -0.39
CA PRO A 27 -40.24 -5.84 -0.07
C PRO A 27 -40.02 -6.97 -1.09
N SER A 28 -38.78 -7.42 -1.17
CA SER A 28 -38.43 -8.75 -1.66
C SER A 28 -37.28 -9.25 -0.81
N ASP A 29 -37.62 -10.20 0.05
CA ASP A 29 -36.70 -11.00 0.83
C ASP A 29 -35.64 -11.63 -0.06
N SER A 30 -34.38 -11.39 0.28
CA SER A 30 -33.31 -12.40 0.22
C SER A 30 -32.07 -11.81 0.87
N VAL A 31 -32.11 -11.86 2.20
CA VAL A 31 -30.98 -12.08 3.09
C VAL A 31 -29.67 -12.48 2.38
N CYS A 32 -28.72 -11.54 2.36
CA CYS A 32 -27.31 -11.87 2.61
C CYS A 32 -26.97 -11.21 3.95
N HIS A 33 -27.44 -11.83 5.03
CA HIS A 33 -27.00 -11.50 6.38
C HIS A 33 -25.50 -11.70 6.49
N GLY A 34 -24.84 -10.69 7.06
CA GLY A 34 -23.50 -10.81 7.60
C GLY A 34 -22.46 -10.97 6.52
N VAL A 35 -21.90 -9.85 6.04
CA VAL A 35 -20.50 -9.85 5.62
C VAL A 35 -19.72 -10.34 6.83
N PRO A 36 -19.16 -11.56 6.85
CA PRO A 36 -18.14 -11.84 7.83
C PRO A 36 -17.01 -10.90 7.43
N SER A 37 -16.58 -10.07 8.37
CA SER A 37 -15.26 -9.45 8.35
C SER A 37 -14.21 -10.56 8.33
N LEU A 38 -14.03 -11.24 7.21
CA LEU A 38 -12.88 -12.08 6.92
C LEU A 38 -11.81 -11.15 6.38
N LEU A 39 -11.27 -10.44 7.35
CA LEU A 39 -10.11 -9.60 7.31
C LEU A 39 -8.92 -10.48 6.88
N ILE A 40 -8.48 -10.28 5.64
CA ILE A 40 -7.19 -10.64 5.02
C ILE A 40 -6.30 -11.56 5.90
N GLU A 41 -6.54 -12.87 5.79
CA GLU A 41 -5.52 -13.91 5.99
C GLU A 41 -5.37 -14.73 4.70
N PHE A 42 -5.32 -14.07 3.53
CA PHE A 42 -5.32 -14.75 2.23
C PHE A 42 -3.99 -14.76 1.47
N PHE A 43 -2.87 -14.68 2.18
CA PHE A 43 -1.55 -14.95 1.58
C PHE A 43 -0.73 -15.88 2.47
N SER A 44 -1.35 -17.00 2.87
CA SER A 44 -0.61 -18.15 3.39
C SER A 44 -0.43 -19.16 2.27
N ARG A 45 0.63 -18.96 1.48
CA ARG A 45 1.36 -20.02 0.75
C ARG A 45 0.57 -20.99 -0.16
N ASP A 46 -0.46 -20.50 -0.85
CA ASP A 46 -1.07 -21.20 -2.00
C ASP A 46 -1.25 -20.21 -3.17
N GLU A 47 -1.04 -20.70 -4.40
CA GLU A 47 -1.09 -19.93 -5.64
C GLU A 47 -2.55 -19.64 -6.02
N THR A 48 -3.20 -18.70 -5.32
CA THR A 48 -4.57 -18.28 -5.66
C THR A 48 -4.60 -17.65 -7.04
N THR A 49 -5.33 -18.27 -7.98
CA THR A 49 -5.47 -17.76 -9.35
C THR A 49 -6.68 -16.84 -9.43
N VAL A 50 -6.43 -15.57 -9.77
CA VAL A 50 -7.47 -14.56 -9.95
C VAL A 50 -7.60 -14.20 -11.42
N THR A 51 -8.80 -14.33 -11.98
CA THR A 51 -9.10 -13.85 -13.33
C THR A 51 -10.31 -12.91 -13.30
N VAL A 52 -10.24 -11.84 -14.11
CA VAL A 52 -11.29 -10.83 -14.19
C VAL A 52 -11.72 -10.72 -15.64
N SER A 53 -13.02 -10.84 -15.87
CA SER A 53 -13.63 -10.60 -17.18
C SER A 53 -14.80 -9.63 -17.05
N THR A 54 -15.08 -8.92 -18.14
CA THR A 54 -16.22 -8.00 -18.22
C THR A 54 -16.99 -8.31 -19.50
N ASP A 55 -18.30 -8.41 -19.37
CA ASP A 55 -19.22 -8.63 -20.49
C ASP A 55 -19.95 -7.32 -20.89
N GLY A 56 -19.65 -6.22 -20.21
CA GLY A 56 -20.26 -4.91 -20.43
C GLY A 56 -21.45 -4.61 -19.51
N GLU A 57 -22.07 -5.61 -18.87
CA GLU A 57 -23.18 -5.43 -17.92
C GLU A 57 -22.72 -5.72 -16.49
N SER A 58 -21.83 -6.69 -16.34
CA SER A 58 -21.31 -7.21 -15.09
C SER A 58 -19.77 -7.28 -15.10
N VAL A 59 -19.20 -7.40 -13.91
CA VAL A 59 -17.79 -7.75 -13.71
C VAL A 59 -17.76 -9.14 -13.08
N VAL A 60 -17.15 -10.10 -13.77
CA VAL A 60 -17.01 -11.47 -13.25
C VAL A 60 -15.60 -11.62 -12.70
N VAL A 61 -15.51 -11.91 -11.40
CA VAL A 61 -14.25 -12.19 -10.71
C VAL A 61 -14.21 -13.67 -10.38
N GLN A 62 -13.21 -14.36 -10.92
CA GLN A 62 -12.96 -15.77 -10.63
C GLN A 62 -11.82 -15.87 -9.61
N LEU A 63 -12.10 -16.52 -8.48
CA LEU A 63 -11.16 -16.82 -7.40
C LEU A 63 -11.13 -18.34 -7.28
N ASP A 64 -10.07 -18.97 -7.81
CA ASP A 64 -9.96 -20.43 -7.90
C ASP A 64 -11.21 -21.06 -8.55
N ASP A 65 -11.98 -21.86 -7.80
CA ASP A 65 -13.22 -22.51 -8.23
C ASP A 65 -14.48 -21.66 -8.04
N ARG A 66 -14.35 -20.46 -7.47
CA ARG A 66 -15.46 -19.56 -7.19
C ARG A 66 -15.58 -18.49 -8.25
N THR A 67 -16.80 -18.31 -8.73
CA THR A 67 -17.15 -17.23 -9.65
C THR A 67 -18.09 -16.28 -8.92
N CYS A 68 -17.67 -15.02 -8.82
CA CYS A 68 -18.49 -13.94 -8.29
C CYS A 68 -18.84 -12.99 -9.43
N GLU A 69 -20.12 -12.87 -9.75
CA GLU A 69 -20.63 -11.83 -10.64
C GLU A 69 -20.99 -10.61 -9.81
N LEU A 70 -20.41 -9.47 -10.17
CA LEU A 70 -20.64 -8.18 -9.54
C LEU A 70 -21.38 -7.28 -10.53
N SER A 71 -22.44 -6.64 -10.07
CA SER A 71 -23.00 -5.51 -10.80
C SER A 71 -21.94 -4.40 -10.90
N ARG A 72 -22.05 -3.49 -11.88
CA ARG A 72 -21.11 -2.36 -11.98
C ARG A 72 -21.08 -1.48 -10.73
N SER A 73 -22.21 -1.32 -10.04
CA SER A 73 -22.27 -0.57 -8.79
C SER A 73 -21.51 -1.29 -7.68
N ASP A 74 -21.72 -2.60 -7.53
CA ASP A 74 -21.03 -3.38 -6.50
C ASP A 74 -19.53 -3.49 -6.81
N ALA A 75 -19.14 -3.57 -8.09
CA ALA A 75 -17.75 -3.54 -8.51
C ALA A 75 -17.09 -2.19 -8.19
N ALA A 76 -17.81 -1.07 -8.39
CA ALA A 76 -17.31 0.26 -8.04
C ALA A 76 -17.23 0.48 -6.53
N GLU A 77 -18.19 -0.02 -5.76
CA GLU A 77 -18.15 0.01 -4.29
C GLU A 77 -17.02 -0.87 -3.76
N LEU A 78 -16.83 -2.07 -4.33
CA LEU A 78 -15.71 -2.94 -4.01
C LEU A 78 -14.38 -2.28 -4.36
N GLN A 79 -14.28 -1.65 -5.54
CA GLN A 79 -13.08 -0.91 -5.94
C GLN A 79 -12.80 0.27 -4.99
N SER A 80 -13.82 0.98 -4.53
CA SER A 80 -13.67 2.10 -3.59
C SER A 80 -13.28 1.63 -2.19
N ALA A 81 -13.92 0.57 -1.70
CA ALA A 81 -13.61 -0.06 -0.43
C ALA A 81 -12.21 -0.68 -0.45
N LEU A 82 -11.85 -1.35 -1.54
CA LEU A 82 -10.52 -1.90 -1.75
C LEU A 82 -9.50 -0.78 -1.97
N GLY A 83 -9.80 0.30 -2.68
CA GLY A 83 -8.91 1.46 -2.83
C GLY A 83 -8.62 2.13 -1.49
N SER A 84 -9.65 2.28 -0.65
CA SER A 84 -9.50 2.79 0.71
C SER A 84 -8.73 1.82 1.61
N ALA A 85 -8.92 0.50 1.45
CA ALA A 85 -8.21 -0.52 2.22
C ALA A 85 -6.77 -0.78 1.72
N LEU A 86 -6.52 -0.65 0.43
CA LEU A 86 -5.22 -0.76 -0.23
C LEU A 86 -4.41 0.52 -0.14
N THR A 87 -5.02 1.66 0.22
CA THR A 87 -4.27 2.85 0.62
C THR A 87 -3.70 2.62 2.03
N GLU A 88 -2.86 1.61 2.15
CA GLU A 88 -2.25 1.19 3.39
C GLU A 88 -0.90 1.89 3.53
N LYS A 89 -0.83 2.80 4.51
CA LYS A 89 0.44 3.29 5.02
C LYS A 89 0.96 2.32 6.08
N ARG A 90 2.01 1.57 5.75
CA ARG A 90 2.72 0.69 6.66
C ARG A 90 3.94 1.40 7.24
N GLU A 91 3.92 1.63 8.54
CA GLU A 91 5.09 2.16 9.26
C GLU A 91 6.06 1.05 9.61
N PHE A 92 7.35 1.34 9.42
CA PHE A 92 8.46 0.53 9.84
C PHE A 92 9.28 1.27 10.91
N PHE A 93 10.42 0.70 11.31
CA PHE A 93 11.22 1.26 12.40
C PHE A 93 11.71 2.68 12.10
N ARG A 94 12.29 2.92 10.91
CA ARG A 94 12.75 4.26 10.46
C ARG A 94 12.08 4.74 9.19
N THR A 95 11.44 3.86 8.46
CA THR A 95 10.80 4.17 7.17
C THR A 95 9.29 3.95 7.24
N ALA A 96 8.57 4.43 6.23
CA ALA A 96 7.18 4.09 6.00
C ALA A 96 6.98 3.82 4.51
N GLY A 97 6.20 2.79 4.21
CA GLY A 97 5.70 2.46 2.88
C GLY A 97 4.24 2.87 2.75
N GLU A 98 3.84 3.44 1.62
CA GLU A 98 2.45 3.81 1.36
C GLU A 98 2.08 3.34 -0.05
N TYR A 99 1.05 2.52 -0.14
CA TYR A 99 0.35 2.24 -1.39
C TYR A 99 -0.65 3.37 -1.63
N ARG A 100 -0.65 3.96 -2.81
CA ARG A 100 -1.61 5.02 -3.19
C ARG A 100 -2.69 4.48 -4.12
N GLU A 101 -3.79 5.22 -4.20
CA GLU A 101 -4.92 4.93 -5.12
C GLU A 101 -4.50 4.91 -6.60
N ASP A 102 -3.47 5.67 -6.98
CA ASP A 102 -2.94 5.70 -8.35
C ASP A 102 -2.04 4.50 -8.69
N GLY A 103 -1.88 3.55 -7.75
CA GLY A 103 -1.01 2.38 -7.87
C GLY A 103 0.46 2.66 -7.54
N SER A 104 0.82 3.93 -7.27
CA SER A 104 2.18 4.28 -6.89
C SER A 104 2.54 3.78 -5.49
N TYR A 105 3.82 3.50 -5.29
CA TYR A 105 4.35 3.14 -3.98
C TYR A 105 5.33 4.18 -3.47
N VAL A 106 5.17 4.60 -2.23
CA VAL A 106 5.94 5.68 -1.62
C VAL A 106 6.78 5.13 -0.51
N VAL A 107 8.07 5.43 -0.56
CA VAL A 107 8.97 5.24 0.58
C VAL A 107 9.29 6.59 1.19
N SER A 108 9.02 6.73 2.48
CA SER A 108 9.32 7.92 3.26
C SER A 108 10.05 7.57 4.55
N ARG A 109 10.56 8.59 5.24
CA ARG A 109 11.04 8.44 6.62
C ARG A 109 9.84 8.48 7.55
N ARG A 110 9.85 7.67 8.60
CA ARG A 110 8.74 7.59 9.55
C ARG A 110 8.37 8.95 10.16
N SER A 111 9.36 9.75 10.56
CA SER A 111 9.15 11.04 11.24
C SER A 111 9.02 12.26 10.31
N ALA A 112 8.85 12.06 9.00
CA ALA A 112 8.73 13.16 8.06
C ALA A 112 7.26 13.44 7.74
N ASP A 113 6.69 14.48 8.36
CA ASP A 113 5.35 14.99 8.03
C ASP A 113 5.34 15.77 6.69
N SER A 114 6.52 16.08 6.13
CA SER A 114 6.64 16.72 4.82
C SER A 114 6.99 15.72 3.72
N THR A 115 6.16 15.69 2.69
CA THR A 115 6.27 14.89 1.47
C THR A 115 7.57 15.10 0.69
N GLY A 116 8.34 16.16 0.98
CA GLY A 116 9.51 16.58 0.19
C GLY A 116 10.71 15.62 0.18
N ASN A 117 10.80 14.69 1.15
CA ASN A 117 11.89 13.73 1.24
C ASN A 117 11.47 12.28 0.96
N ALA A 118 10.29 12.08 0.39
CA ALA A 118 9.86 10.77 -0.08
C ALA A 118 10.53 10.37 -1.41
N LYS A 119 10.51 9.07 -1.70
CA LYS A 119 10.75 8.50 -3.02
C LYS A 119 9.46 7.84 -3.47
N VAL A 120 8.92 8.31 -4.60
CA VAL A 120 7.77 7.69 -5.26
C VAL A 120 8.28 6.75 -6.35
N PHE A 121 7.66 5.58 -6.42
CA PHE A 121 7.79 4.58 -7.46
C PHE A 121 6.45 4.44 -8.19
N GLU A 122 6.49 4.14 -9.48
CA GLU A 122 5.28 3.92 -10.30
C GLU A 122 4.41 2.78 -9.75
N SER A 123 5.04 1.79 -9.12
CA SER A 123 4.38 0.67 -8.45
C SER A 123 5.30 0.04 -7.42
N PHE A 124 4.74 -0.81 -6.55
CA PHE A 124 5.55 -1.63 -5.64
C PHE A 124 6.45 -2.62 -6.41
N GLU A 125 5.97 -3.16 -7.53
CA GLU A 125 6.76 -4.03 -8.41
C GLU A 125 8.00 -3.31 -8.96
N THR A 126 7.92 -2.00 -9.20
CA THR A 126 9.08 -1.18 -9.61
C THR A 126 10.15 -1.15 -8.51
N LEU A 127 9.75 -1.09 -7.24
CA LEU A 127 10.67 -1.19 -6.10
C LEU A 127 11.27 -2.61 -5.99
N GLN A 128 10.48 -3.65 -6.20
CA GLN A 128 10.98 -5.04 -6.25
C GLN A 128 11.98 -5.26 -7.38
N ARG A 129 11.70 -4.75 -8.58
CA ARG A 129 12.64 -4.78 -9.70
C ARG A 129 13.94 -4.07 -9.38
N LEU A 130 13.88 -2.92 -8.69
CA LEU A 130 15.08 -2.24 -8.22
C LEU A 130 15.92 -3.15 -7.32
N TYR A 131 15.30 -3.74 -6.29
CA TYR A 131 15.96 -4.64 -5.35
C TYR A 131 16.58 -5.87 -6.04
N SER A 132 15.85 -6.48 -6.99
CA SER A 132 16.32 -7.66 -7.72
C SER A 132 17.62 -7.42 -8.48
N ARG A 133 17.83 -6.20 -8.98
CA ARG A 133 19.02 -5.80 -9.75
C ARG A 133 20.21 -5.41 -8.89
N LEU A 134 20.01 -5.18 -7.59
CA LEU A 134 21.11 -4.88 -6.69
C LEU A 134 22.00 -6.13 -6.52
N PRO A 135 23.31 -5.96 -6.32
CA PRO A 135 24.19 -7.05 -5.93
C PRO A 135 23.75 -7.68 -4.60
N ASP A 136 24.26 -8.87 -4.28
CA ASP A 136 23.96 -9.56 -3.02
C ASP A 136 24.38 -8.75 -1.80
N GLU A 137 25.48 -8.02 -1.90
CA GLU A 137 25.87 -7.00 -0.94
C GLU A 137 25.80 -5.64 -1.62
N PHE A 138 25.02 -4.73 -1.08
CA PHE A 138 24.75 -3.44 -1.73
C PHE A 138 24.80 -2.28 -0.73
N ASP A 139 25.22 -1.13 -1.23
CA ASP A 139 25.29 0.12 -0.48
C ASP A 139 24.58 1.29 -1.18
N ALA A 140 24.81 2.50 -0.67
CA ALA A 140 24.16 3.70 -1.18
C ALA A 140 24.59 4.05 -2.61
N ASP A 141 25.79 3.65 -3.03
CA ASP A 141 26.27 3.90 -4.39
C ASP A 141 25.64 2.94 -5.38
N ASP A 142 25.44 1.67 -5.01
CA ASP A 142 24.71 0.70 -5.85
C ASP A 142 23.26 1.14 -6.11
N VAL A 143 22.56 1.60 -5.06
CA VAL A 143 21.23 2.23 -5.22
C VAL A 143 21.32 3.49 -6.06
N GLY A 144 22.41 4.26 -5.95
CA GLY A 144 22.64 5.48 -6.71
C GLY A 144 22.69 5.29 -8.23
N ARG A 145 23.23 4.16 -8.69
CA ARG A 145 23.32 3.80 -10.12
C ARG A 145 21.95 3.68 -10.81
N THR A 146 20.88 3.58 -10.03
CA THR A 146 19.49 3.51 -10.53
C THR A 146 18.84 4.88 -10.75
N GLY A 147 19.62 5.97 -10.65
CA GLY A 147 19.13 7.34 -10.80
C GLY A 147 18.55 7.93 -9.51
N ILE A 148 18.69 7.23 -8.38
CA ILE A 148 18.24 7.71 -7.07
C ILE A 148 19.37 8.50 -6.43
N THR A 149 19.09 9.71 -5.96
CA THR A 149 20.14 10.63 -5.51
C THR A 149 20.05 11.00 -4.03
N GLY A 150 21.18 11.45 -3.49
CA GLY A 150 21.26 12.05 -2.16
C GLY A 150 20.86 11.10 -1.03
N SER A 151 20.14 11.65 -0.04
CA SER A 151 19.76 10.93 1.18
C SER A 151 18.73 9.81 0.96
N ARG A 152 18.04 9.80 -0.19
CA ARG A 152 17.06 8.78 -0.56
C ARG A 152 17.70 7.40 -0.74
N ARG A 153 18.96 7.35 -1.17
CA ARG A 153 19.72 6.11 -1.34
C ARG A 153 19.80 5.32 -0.02
N HIS A 154 20.20 6.01 1.04
CA HIS A 154 20.27 5.44 2.39
C HIS A 154 18.89 5.11 2.98
N MET A 155 17.87 5.90 2.66
CA MET A 155 16.50 5.62 3.06
C MET A 155 16.02 4.29 2.48
N LEU A 156 16.30 4.03 1.20
CA LEU A 156 15.89 2.79 0.56
C LEU A 156 16.59 1.56 1.10
N ILE A 157 17.89 1.64 1.41
CA ILE A 157 18.59 0.52 2.07
C ILE A 157 17.90 0.13 3.38
N ARG A 158 17.55 1.13 4.20
CA ARG A 158 16.83 0.88 5.45
C ARG A 158 15.46 0.29 5.19
N HIS A 159 14.75 0.81 4.19
CA HIS A 159 13.43 0.32 3.83
C HIS A 159 13.47 -1.15 3.41
N PHE A 160 14.43 -1.54 2.56
CA PHE A 160 14.61 -2.93 2.17
C PHE A 160 14.85 -3.84 3.40
N CYS A 161 15.71 -3.44 4.32
CA CYS A 161 15.99 -4.24 5.52
C CYS A 161 14.85 -4.24 6.56
N GLU A 162 13.89 -3.32 6.44
CA GLU A 162 12.76 -3.19 7.37
C GLU A 162 11.49 -3.85 6.82
N HIS A 163 11.37 -3.97 5.50
CA HIS A 163 10.14 -4.39 4.82
C HIS A 163 10.13 -5.91 4.55
N PRO A 164 9.13 -6.67 5.04
CA PRO A 164 9.13 -8.14 5.00
C PRO A 164 9.23 -8.78 3.60
N ALA A 165 8.83 -8.05 2.55
CA ALA A 165 8.93 -8.54 1.17
C ALA A 165 10.36 -8.55 0.58
N PHE A 166 11.37 -8.12 1.34
CA PHE A 166 12.76 -8.12 0.88
C PHE A 166 13.63 -8.91 1.84
N ASP A 167 14.17 -10.02 1.35
CA ASP A 167 15.04 -10.91 2.10
C ASP A 167 16.45 -10.32 2.21
N CYS A 168 16.62 -9.28 3.02
CA CYS A 168 17.92 -8.67 3.28
C CYS A 168 18.02 -8.06 4.67
N GLU A 169 19.25 -7.93 5.15
CA GLU A 169 19.54 -7.37 6.47
C GLU A 169 20.70 -6.37 6.43
N ILE A 170 20.80 -5.55 7.49
CA ILE A 170 21.90 -4.60 7.64
C ILE A 170 23.15 -5.35 8.14
N GLU A 171 24.08 -5.61 7.23
CA GLU A 171 25.39 -6.19 7.54
C GLU A 171 26.28 -5.18 8.29
N ARG A 172 26.31 -3.92 7.84
CA ARG A 172 27.14 -2.88 8.45
C ARG A 172 26.38 -1.56 8.53
N ARG A 173 26.55 -0.83 9.65
CA ARG A 173 25.86 0.45 9.89
C ARG A 173 26.67 1.69 9.49
N ASN A 174 28.01 1.61 9.45
CA ASN A 174 28.88 2.71 9.05
C ASN A 174 30.16 2.19 8.35
N PRO A 175 30.30 2.38 7.02
CA PRO A 175 29.27 2.84 6.08
C PRO A 175 28.06 1.89 6.06
N LEU A 176 26.88 2.42 5.71
CA LEU A 176 25.64 1.64 5.67
C LEU A 176 25.67 0.66 4.48
N ARG A 177 25.60 -0.64 4.78
CA ARG A 177 25.63 -1.73 3.81
C ARG A 177 24.61 -2.78 4.20
N ALA A 178 23.91 -3.31 3.21
CA ALA A 178 22.96 -4.39 3.37
C ALA A 178 23.40 -5.62 2.58
N LYS A 179 22.89 -6.78 3.01
CA LYS A 179 23.18 -8.07 2.41
C LYS A 179 21.88 -8.83 2.21
N LYS A 180 21.67 -9.37 1.02
CA LYS A 180 20.58 -10.29 0.71
C LYS A 180 20.78 -11.57 1.51
N THR A 181 19.76 -11.99 2.23
CA THR A 181 19.73 -13.29 2.88
C THR A 181 19.27 -14.27 1.83
N SER A 182 20.20 -14.98 1.19
CA SER A 182 19.85 -16.03 0.24
C SER A 182 18.98 -17.04 0.97
N THR A 183 17.67 -17.02 0.71
CA THR A 183 16.81 -18.17 0.99
C THR A 183 17.22 -19.22 -0.03
N THR A 184 18.33 -19.91 0.26
CA THR A 184 18.73 -21.10 -0.46
C THR A 184 17.68 -22.15 -0.12
N THR A 185 16.57 -22.15 -0.86
CA THR A 185 15.73 -23.32 -0.99
C THR A 185 16.57 -24.34 -1.75
N LEU A 186 17.41 -25.07 -1.01
CA LEU A 186 17.92 -26.36 -1.43
C LEU A 186 16.69 -27.24 -1.66
N VAL A 187 16.21 -27.29 -2.90
CA VAL A 187 15.41 -28.42 -3.35
C VAL A 187 16.40 -29.58 -3.41
N GLU A 188 16.54 -30.26 -2.27
CA GLU A 188 17.31 -31.48 -2.16
C GLU A 188 16.64 -32.49 -3.10
N ALA A 189 17.28 -32.71 -4.25
CA ALA A 189 16.89 -33.75 -5.18
C ALA A 189 17.03 -35.09 -4.47
N THR A 190 15.92 -35.62 -3.96
CA THR A 190 15.80 -37.03 -3.59
C THR A 190 15.98 -37.87 -4.85
N ALA A 191 17.20 -38.33 -5.05
CA ALA A 191 17.49 -39.54 -5.81
C ALA A 191 17.74 -40.65 -4.78
N ASP A 192 16.72 -41.48 -4.55
CA ASP A 192 16.82 -42.94 -4.50
C ASP A 192 15.41 -43.54 -4.60
#